data_AF-A0A9D4VWL6-F1
#
_entry.id   AF-A0A9D4VWL6-F1
#
_cell.length_a   1.000
_cell.length_b   1.000
_cell.length_c   1.000
_cell.angle_alpha   90.00
_cell.angle_beta   90.00
_cell.angle_gamma   90.00
#
_symmetry.space_group_name_H-M   'P 1'
#
loop_
_entity.id
_entity.type
_entity.pdbx_description
1 polymer ?
#
loop_
_entity_poly.entity_id
_entity_poly.type
_entity_poly.pdbx_seq_one_letter_code
_entity_poly.pdbx_strand_id
1 'polypeptide(L)'
;MVLKLVLQRVQCYCTLMARNFERSVAADTLGLAGQRRFMSDNPSKTSEIKPPSGFRPLSPHLPLYQPQLSSTLSICNRIAGGFLVAVTLLFYMIYMKLGLVTLTYDSFYQFVFYSSKLHLLAVEISALAMSYHLYSAIRHLFI
;
A
#
# COMPACT_ATOMS: atom_id res chain seq x y z
N MET A 1 29.75 -1.40 -3.49
CA MET A 1 29.56 -0.35 -2.46
C MET A 1 28.11 0.13 -2.40
N VAL A 2 27.50 0.54 -3.53
CA VAL A 2 26.11 1.06 -3.57
C VAL A 2 25.06 0.05 -3.11
N LEU A 3 25.14 -1.22 -3.54
CA LEU A 3 24.18 -2.26 -3.13
C LEU A 3 24.17 -2.53 -1.61
N LYS A 4 25.34 -2.49 -0.95
CA LYS A 4 25.41 -2.60 0.52
C LYS A 4 24.76 -1.41 1.21
N LEU A 5 24.90 -0.21 0.64
CA LEU A 5 24.30 1.01 1.17
C LEU A 5 22.77 1.00 1.04
N VAL A 6 22.26 0.53 -0.11
CA VAL A 6 20.83 0.30 -0.38
C VAL A 6 20.24 -0.71 0.61
N LEU A 7 20.88 -1.88 0.75
CA LEU A 7 20.45 -2.90 1.70
C LEU A 7 20.46 -2.39 3.15
N GLN A 8 21.48 -1.63 3.54
CA GLN A 8 21.55 -1.06 4.89
C GLN A 8 20.48 0.00 5.13
N ARG A 9 20.11 0.79 4.12
CA ARG A 9 18.99 1.74 4.19
C ARG A 9 17.66 1.02 4.31
N VAL A 10 17.41 0.00 3.48
CA VAL A 10 16.20 -0.83 3.56
C VAL A 10 16.10 -1.52 4.93
N GLN A 11 17.20 -2.08 5.44
CA GLN A 11 17.26 -2.69 6.76
C GLN A 11 16.95 -1.68 7.89
N CYS A 12 17.47 -0.44 7.77
CA CYS A 12 17.17 0.66 8.69
C CYS A 12 15.67 1.03 8.66
N TYR A 13 15.06 1.09 7.48
CA TYR A 13 13.62 1.34 7.34
C TYR A 13 12.76 0.21 7.93
N CYS A 14 13.11 -1.04 7.65
CA CYS A 14 12.39 -2.20 8.21
C CYS A 14 12.50 -2.26 9.74
N THR A 15 13.69 -2.00 10.29
CA THR A 15 13.89 -1.97 11.76
C THR A 15 13.17 -0.79 12.42
N LEU A 16 13.10 0.38 11.76
CA LEU A 16 12.31 1.52 12.24
C LEU A 16 10.82 1.19 12.26
N MET A 17 10.30 0.58 11.20
CA MET A 17 8.89 0.17 11.13
C MET A 17 8.56 -0.92 12.16
N ALA A 18 9.45 -1.90 12.35
CA ALA A 18 9.31 -2.91 13.39
C ALA A 18 9.27 -2.30 14.80
N ARG A 19 10.16 -1.33 15.10
CA ARG A 19 10.14 -0.60 16.38
C ARG A 19 8.85 0.21 16.57
N ASN A 20 8.33 0.81 15.51
CA ASN A 20 7.04 1.53 15.57
C ASN A 20 5.86 0.57 15.76
N PHE A 21 5.92 -0.64 15.20
CA PHE A 21 4.94 -1.70 15.46
C PHE A 21 4.92 -2.10 16.94
N GLU A 22 6.08 -2.42 17.52
CA GLU A 22 6.18 -2.79 18.93
C GLU A 22 5.67 -1.68 19.85
N ARG A 23 5.95 -0.40 19.53
CA ARG A 23 5.37 0.74 20.27
C ARG A 23 3.86 0.84 20.12
N SER A 24 3.30 0.58 18.93
CA SER A 24 1.85 0.59 18.71
C SER A 24 1.17 -0.51 19.51
N VAL A 25 1.70 -1.73 19.47
CA VAL A 25 1.18 -2.87 20.24
C VAL A 25 1.32 -2.62 21.75
N ALA A 26 2.44 -2.07 22.21
CA ALA A 26 2.62 -1.70 23.61
C ALA A 26 1.64 -0.60 24.05
N ALA A 27 1.35 0.38 23.18
CA ALA A 27 0.35 1.42 23.43
C ALA A 27 -1.07 0.85 23.49
N ASP A 28 -1.41 -0.10 22.62
CA ASP A 28 -2.72 -0.78 22.63
C ASP A 28 -2.89 -1.68 23.86
N THR A 29 -1.80 -2.29 24.36
CA THR A 29 -1.80 -3.11 25.59
C THR A 29 -1.99 -2.25 26.86
N LEU A 30 -1.51 -1.01 26.86
CA LEU A 30 -1.74 -0.01 27.91
C LEU A 30 -3.08 0.74 27.75
N GLY A 31 -3.68 0.70 26.56
CA GLY A 31 -4.91 1.39 26.17
C GLY A 31 -6.16 0.52 26.17
N LEU A 32 -6.28 -0.40 27.14
CA LEU A 32 -7.41 -1.33 27.33
C LEU A 32 -8.73 -0.62 27.75
N ALA A 33 -9.07 0.50 27.13
CA ALA A 33 -10.30 1.23 27.34
C ALA A 33 -10.88 1.74 26.01
N GLY A 34 -11.82 0.95 25.48
CA GLY A 34 -13.06 1.52 24.96
C GLY A 34 -13.13 1.79 23.47
N GLN A 35 -13.53 0.77 22.71
CA GLN A 35 -14.46 1.01 21.61
C GLN A 35 -15.64 0.03 21.73
N ARG A 36 -16.57 0.35 22.64
CA ARG A 36 -17.89 -0.28 22.65
C ARG A 36 -18.57 0.04 21.32
N ARG A 37 -18.54 -0.89 20.37
CA ARG A 37 -19.43 -0.88 19.22
C ARG A 37 -20.84 -1.08 19.77
N PHE A 38 -21.61 0.00 19.87
CA PHE A 38 -23.04 -0.09 20.12
C PHE A 38 -23.67 -0.58 18.81
N MET A 39 -23.83 -1.89 18.70
CA MET A 39 -24.51 -2.53 17.57
C MET A 39 -26.00 -2.26 17.76
N SER A 40 -26.53 -1.29 17.01
CA SER A 40 -27.96 -1.05 16.93
C SER A 40 -28.54 -2.02 15.91
N ASP A 41 -28.99 -3.18 16.38
CA ASP A 41 -29.75 -4.14 15.57
C ASP A 41 -31.14 -3.60 15.32
N ASN A 42 -31.28 -2.76 14.29
CA ASN A 42 -32.58 -2.47 13.70
C ASN A 42 -32.61 -3.13 12.31
N PRO A 43 -33.51 -4.08 12.04
CA PRO A 43 -33.58 -4.72 10.73
C PRO A 43 -33.94 -3.66 9.67
N SER A 44 -32.92 -3.21 8.94
CA SER A 44 -33.10 -2.34 7.79
C SER A 44 -33.84 -3.13 6.73
N LYS A 45 -35.14 -2.84 6.56
CA LYS A 45 -35.86 -3.21 5.36
C LYS A 45 -35.03 -2.76 4.16
N THR A 46 -34.59 -3.71 3.35
CA THR A 46 -34.14 -3.47 1.99
C THR A 46 -35.28 -2.74 1.29
N SER A 47 -35.20 -1.42 1.25
CA SER A 47 -36.14 -0.59 0.50
C SER A 47 -35.67 -0.66 -0.95
N GLU A 48 -36.42 -1.45 -1.71
CA GLU A 48 -36.26 -1.55 -3.13
C GLU A 48 -36.29 -0.19 -3.80
N ILE A 49 -35.50 -0.14 -4.86
CA ILE A 49 -35.28 0.95 -5.79
C ILE A 49 -36.63 1.47 -6.32
N LYS A 50 -36.97 2.70 -5.97
CA LYS A 50 -37.78 3.58 -6.82
C LYS A 50 -37.11 4.95 -6.84
N PRO A 51 -36.46 5.38 -7.93
CA PRO A 51 -35.96 6.74 -8.01
C PRO A 51 -37.16 7.69 -8.03
N PRO A 52 -37.34 8.58 -7.04
CA PRO A 52 -38.29 9.66 -7.19
C PRO A 52 -37.72 10.61 -8.26
N SER A 53 -38.54 10.93 -9.26
CA SER A 53 -38.28 11.94 -10.28
C SER A 53 -38.18 13.33 -9.65
N GLY A 54 -37.01 13.63 -9.08
CA GLY A 54 -36.67 14.92 -8.49
C GLY A 54 -35.17 15.01 -8.30
N PHE A 55 -34.56 16.06 -8.85
CA PHE A 55 -33.14 16.39 -8.64
C PHE A 55 -32.91 16.76 -7.18
N ARG A 56 -32.77 15.76 -6.29
CA ARG A 56 -32.14 15.97 -4.99
C ARG A 56 -30.64 16.05 -5.23
N PRO A 57 -30.01 17.22 -5.08
CA PRO A 57 -28.57 17.30 -5.17
C PRO A 57 -27.97 16.42 -4.07
N LEU A 58 -26.97 15.62 -4.42
CA LEU A 58 -26.17 14.92 -3.41
C LEU A 58 -25.56 15.98 -2.48
N SER A 59 -25.73 15.80 -1.18
CA SER A 59 -25.02 16.64 -0.23
C SER A 59 -23.51 16.49 -0.47
N PRO A 60 -22.74 17.60 -0.41
CA PRO A 60 -21.30 17.56 -0.63
C PRO A 60 -20.64 16.77 0.52
N HIS A 61 -20.27 15.52 0.25
CA HIS A 61 -19.82 14.56 1.26
C HIS A 61 -18.29 14.41 1.31
N LEU A 62 -17.59 14.49 0.17
CA LEU A 62 -16.12 14.46 0.14
C LEU A 62 -15.47 15.79 0.56
N PRO A 63 -15.93 16.96 0.08
CA PRO A 63 -15.20 18.21 0.34
C PRO A 63 -15.35 18.72 1.77
N LEU A 64 -16.40 18.30 2.48
CA LEU A 64 -16.69 18.75 3.83
C LEU A 64 -15.95 17.93 4.90
N TYR A 65 -15.47 16.74 4.55
CA TYR A 65 -14.86 15.83 5.52
C TYR A 65 -13.38 16.12 5.72
N GLN A 66 -12.96 16.27 6.96
CA GLN A 66 -11.53 16.42 7.28
C GLN A 66 -10.82 15.07 7.10
N PRO A 67 -9.64 15.04 6.44
CA PRO A 67 -8.93 13.78 6.21
C PRO A 67 -8.41 13.20 7.54
N GLN A 68 -9.05 12.11 7.98
CA GLN A 68 -8.62 11.34 9.16
C GLN A 68 -7.41 10.47 8.81
N LEU A 69 -6.45 10.34 9.73
CA LEU A 69 -5.25 9.51 9.54
C LEU A 69 -5.58 8.06 9.18
N SER A 70 -6.61 7.48 9.81
CA SER A 70 -7.04 6.10 9.53
C SER A 70 -7.55 5.92 8.09
N SER A 71 -8.28 6.90 7.56
CA SER A 71 -8.78 6.89 6.17
C SER A 71 -7.63 7.02 5.18
N THR A 72 -6.72 7.97 5.42
CA THR A 72 -5.53 8.17 4.58
C THR A 72 -4.65 6.92 4.56
N LEU A 73 -4.39 6.29 5.71
CA LEU A 73 -3.62 5.04 5.77
C LEU A 73 -4.29 3.89 5.01
N SER A 74 -5.63 3.78 5.04
CA SER A 74 -6.34 2.77 4.27
C SER A 74 -6.19 2.98 2.76
N ILE A 75 -6.29 4.22 2.29
CA ILE A 75 -6.11 4.60 0.88
C ILE A 75 -4.67 4.35 0.43
N CYS A 76 -3.68 4.79 1.21
CA CYS A 76 -2.27 4.53 0.95
C CYS A 76 -1.97 3.03 0.83
N ASN A 77 -2.56 2.20 1.70
CA ASN A 77 -2.34 0.75 1.64
C ASN A 77 -2.87 0.12 0.33
N ARG A 78 -4.00 0.60 -0.18
CA ARG A 78 -4.55 0.17 -1.48
C ARG A 78 -3.64 0.57 -2.64
N ILE A 79 -3.13 1.79 -2.62
CA ILE A 79 -2.21 2.30 -3.64
C ILE A 79 -0.90 1.51 -3.60
N ALA A 80 -0.33 1.24 -2.42
CA ALA A 80 0.88 0.44 -2.25
C ALA A 80 0.70 -0.99 -2.81
N GLY A 81 -0.43 -1.63 -2.51
CA GLY A 81 -0.75 -2.95 -3.06
C GLY A 81 -0.87 -2.95 -4.59
N GLY A 82 -1.59 -1.98 -5.16
CA GLY A 82 -1.71 -1.82 -6.62
C GLY A 82 -0.36 -1.57 -7.30
N PHE A 83 0.49 -0.75 -6.68
CA PHE A 83 1.87 -0.51 -7.14
C PHE A 83 2.69 -1.80 -7.14
N LEU A 84 2.63 -2.60 -6.06
CA LEU A 84 3.35 -3.88 -5.98
C LEU A 84 2.94 -4.83 -7.10
N VAL A 85 1.63 -4.98 -7.34
CA VAL A 85 1.10 -5.83 -8.42
C VAL A 85 1.61 -5.37 -9.77
N ALA A 86 1.60 -4.05 -10.04
CA ALA A 86 2.10 -3.50 -11.30
C ALA A 86 3.59 -3.78 -11.50
N VAL A 87 4.41 -3.61 -10.45
CA VAL A 87 5.86 -3.89 -10.50
C VAL A 87 6.12 -5.38 -10.76
N THR A 88 5.42 -6.27 -10.04
CA THR A 88 5.57 -7.72 -10.23
C THR A 88 5.13 -8.17 -11.63
N LEU A 89 4.03 -7.62 -12.15
CA LEU A 89 3.54 -7.94 -13.48
C LEU A 89 4.48 -7.42 -14.59
N LEU A 90 5.01 -6.21 -14.44
CA LEU A 90 6.02 -5.66 -15.35
C LEU A 90 7.28 -6.53 -15.36
N PHE A 91 7.77 -6.92 -14.19
CA PHE A 91 8.92 -7.80 -14.06
C PHE A 91 8.66 -9.15 -14.75
N TYR A 92 7.50 -9.76 -14.50
CA TYR A 92 7.10 -11.00 -15.17
C TYR A 92 7.09 -10.87 -16.70
N MET A 93 6.48 -9.81 -17.24
CA MET A 93 6.40 -9.60 -18.69
C MET A 93 7.78 -9.42 -19.33
N ILE A 94 8.65 -8.62 -18.72
CA ILE A 94 9.97 -8.30 -19.30
C ILE A 94 10.95 -9.46 -19.16
N TYR A 95 11.03 -10.09 -17.99
CA TYR A 95 12.08 -11.08 -17.70
C TYR A 95 11.67 -12.51 -17.99
N MET A 96 10.42 -12.90 -17.68
CA MET A 96 9.99 -14.29 -17.91
C MET A 96 9.54 -14.51 -19.35
N LYS A 97 8.77 -13.56 -19.91
CA LYS A 97 8.19 -13.72 -21.26
C LYS A 97 9.10 -13.21 -22.36
N LEU A 98 9.78 -12.09 -22.14
CA LEU A 98 10.64 -11.46 -23.15
C LEU A 98 12.14 -11.63 -22.89
N GLY A 99 12.53 -12.21 -21.75
CA GLY A 99 13.89 -12.18 -21.21
C GLY A 99 15.00 -12.66 -22.15
N LEU A 100 14.74 -13.71 -22.94
CA LEU A 100 15.71 -14.22 -23.89
C LEU A 100 15.96 -13.24 -25.04
N VAL A 101 14.92 -12.57 -25.53
CA VAL A 101 15.01 -11.61 -26.64
C VAL A 101 15.60 -10.28 -26.16
N THR A 102 15.21 -9.83 -24.97
CA THR A 102 15.69 -8.56 -24.41
C THR A 102 17.18 -8.58 -24.05
N LEU A 103 17.74 -9.72 -23.65
CA LEU A 103 19.18 -9.82 -23.33
C LEU A 103 20.06 -10.01 -24.57
N THR A 104 19.53 -10.49 -25.70
CA THR A 104 20.28 -10.64 -26.95
C THR A 104 20.33 -9.34 -27.77
N TYR A 105 19.40 -8.41 -27.53
CA TYR A 105 19.32 -7.16 -28.28
C TYR A 105 20.21 -6.08 -27.66
N ASP A 106 21.31 -5.73 -28.34
CA ASP A 106 22.38 -4.87 -27.82
C ASP A 106 21.87 -3.51 -27.30
N SER A 107 21.02 -2.83 -28.06
CA SER A 107 20.53 -1.49 -27.67
C SER A 107 19.59 -1.52 -26.45
N PHE A 108 18.82 -2.58 -26.25
CA PHE A 108 18.03 -2.74 -25.02
C PHE A 108 18.92 -3.08 -23.82
N TYR A 109 19.91 -3.96 -24.03
CA TYR A 109 20.88 -4.29 -22.99
C TYR A 109 21.66 -3.04 -22.52
N GLN A 110 22.15 -2.21 -23.45
CA GLN A 110 22.82 -0.95 -23.11
C GLN A 110 21.89 0.00 -22.35
N PHE A 111 20.63 0.13 -22.77
CA PHE A 111 19.65 0.95 -22.06
C PHE A 111 19.46 0.50 -20.59
N VAL A 112 19.29 -0.80 -20.35
CA VAL A 112 19.14 -1.35 -18.99
C VAL A 112 20.42 -1.11 -18.17
N PHE A 113 21.59 -1.28 -18.78
CA PHE A 113 22.88 -1.08 -18.13
C PHE A 113 23.11 0.38 -17.71
N TYR A 114 22.85 1.34 -18.62
CA TYR A 114 22.93 2.77 -18.31
C TYR A 114 21.89 3.20 -17.28
N SER A 115 20.71 2.56 -17.28
CA SER A 115 19.63 2.82 -16.35
C SER A 115 19.77 2.11 -14.99
N SER A 116 20.93 1.50 -14.71
CA SER A 116 21.20 0.75 -13.46
C SER A 116 20.95 1.55 -12.18
N LYS A 117 21.19 2.87 -12.18
CA LYS A 117 20.88 3.74 -11.03
C LYS A 117 19.38 3.87 -10.77
N LEU A 118 18.56 3.95 -11.83
CA LEU A 118 17.11 4.02 -11.71
C LEU A 118 16.54 2.68 -11.24
N HIS A 119 17.12 1.57 -11.68
CA HIS A 119 16.72 0.24 -11.21
C HIS A 119 16.93 0.08 -9.70
N LEU A 120 18.06 0.55 -9.17
CA LEU A 120 18.31 0.53 -7.72
C LEU A 120 17.28 1.35 -6.95
N LEU A 121 16.92 2.54 -7.43
CA LEU A 121 15.88 3.37 -6.82
C LEU A 121 14.50 2.68 -6.87
N ALA A 122 14.16 2.05 -8.00
CA ALA A 122 12.92 1.31 -8.15
C ALA A 122 12.82 0.14 -7.15
N VAL A 123 13.92 -0.57 -6.90
CA VAL A 123 14.00 -1.63 -5.89
C VAL A 123 13.81 -1.07 -4.48
N GLU A 124 14.42 0.08 -4.16
CA GLU A 124 14.23 0.75 -2.86
C GLU A 124 12.77 1.14 -2.60
N ILE A 125 12.12 1.79 -3.57
CA ILE A 125 10.71 2.20 -3.46
C ILE A 125 9.80 0.96 -3.35
N SER A 126 10.10 -0.09 -4.11
CA SER A 126 9.35 -1.35 -4.05
C SER A 126 9.50 -2.04 -2.69
N ALA A 127 10.69 -2.05 -2.10
CA ALA A 127 10.93 -2.58 -0.77
C ALA A 127 10.18 -1.77 0.32
N LEU A 128 10.17 -0.45 0.21
CA LEU A 128 9.40 0.42 1.10
C LEU A 128 7.89 0.17 0.98
N ALA A 129 7.36 0.10 -0.25
CA ALA A 129 5.95 -0.18 -0.48
C ALA A 129 5.54 -1.58 0.04
N MET A 130 6.42 -2.58 -0.13
CA MET A 130 6.19 -3.94 0.36
C MET A 130 6.14 -3.99 1.89
N SER A 131 7.11 -3.38 2.56
CA SER A 131 7.15 -3.32 4.03
C SER A 131 5.94 -2.58 4.61
N TYR A 132 5.52 -1.48 4.00
CA TYR A 132 4.31 -0.75 4.39
C TYR A 132 3.03 -1.57 4.19
N HIS A 133 2.88 -2.23 3.04
CA HIS A 133 1.71 -3.06 2.73
C HIS A 133 1.62 -4.27 3.67
N LEU A 134 2.75 -4.92 3.95
CA LEU A 134 2.84 -6.02 4.89
C LEU A 134 2.51 -5.58 6.33
N TYR A 135 3.03 -4.42 6.76
CA TYR A 135 2.69 -3.86 8.08
C TYR A 135 1.18 -3.62 8.22
N SER A 136 0.55 -3.02 7.20
CA SER A 136 -0.90 -2.82 7.22
C SER A 136 -1.67 -4.15 7.22
N ALA A 137 -1.20 -5.16 6.47
CA ALA A 137 -1.80 -6.49 6.46
C ALA A 137 -1.74 -7.17 7.83
N ILE A 138 -0.60 -7.08 8.51
CA ILE A 138 -0.43 -7.58 9.88
C ILE A 138 -1.39 -6.85 10.83
N ARG A 139 -1.44 -5.52 10.79
CA ARG A 139 -2.38 -4.73 11.61
C ARG A 139 -3.83 -5.13 11.39
N HIS A 140 -4.23 -5.41 10.15
CA HIS A 140 -5.59 -5.88 9.83
C HIS A 140 -5.88 -7.30 10.31
N LEU A 141 -4.86 -8.15 10.48
CA LEU A 141 -5.03 -9.50 11.03
C LEU A 141 -5.19 -9.50 12.56
N PHE A 142 -4.56 -8.54 13.25
CA PHE A 142 -4.62 -8.41 14.70
C PHE A 142 -5.86 -7.65 15.23
N ILE A 143 -6.62 -7.00 14.34
CA ILE A 143 -7.88 -6.26 14.63
C ILE A 143 -9.09 -7.13 14.29
#